data_AF-A0A422MQK9-F1
#
_entry.id   AF-A0A422MQK9-F1
#
_cell.length_a   1.000
_cell.length_b   1.000
_cell.length_c   1.000
_cell.angle_alpha   90.00
_cell.angle_beta   90.00
_cell.angle_gamma   90.00
#
_symmetry.space_group_name_H-M   'P 1'
#
loop_
_entity.id
_entity.type
_entity.pdbx_description
1 polymer ?
#
loop_
_entity_poly.entity_id
_entity_poly.type
_entity_poly.pdbx_seq_one_letter_code
_entity_poly.pdbx_strand_id
1 'polypeptide(L)'
;MVHYSRKPQVSSKSAKAKVSDLRCHFKNTFETANVINGMPLRKAQKLYRQVLAKTRCIPFKRYNGKIGRTAQAKEWGQTKGRWPRKSVVAMLSLLKNAEANAIEKGLDPNKMVIKHVQVDEAARMRRRTYRAHGRITPYMCSPCHVQLFMTQPQERVPVPKSQ
;
A
#
# COMPACT_ATOMS: atom_id res chain seq x y z
N MET A 1 -2.84 -7.11 -19.65
CA MET A 1 -3.28 -7.24 -18.24
C MET A 1 -2.05 -7.21 -17.34
N VAL A 2 -1.92 -6.31 -16.36
CA VAL A 2 -0.71 -6.31 -15.48
C VAL A 2 -0.72 -7.56 -14.59
N HIS A 3 0.27 -8.43 -14.74
CA HIS A 3 0.41 -9.64 -13.93
C HIS A 3 1.10 -9.33 -12.59
N TYR A 4 0.79 -10.13 -11.57
CA TYR A 4 1.51 -10.05 -10.30
C TYR A 4 2.97 -10.42 -10.51
N SER A 5 3.87 -9.54 -10.09
CA SER A 5 5.33 -9.77 -10.15
C SER A 5 5.75 -10.92 -9.23
N ARG A 6 5.17 -10.94 -8.01
CA ARG A 6 5.42 -11.94 -6.98
C ARG A 6 4.18 -12.78 -6.76
N LYS A 7 4.37 -14.10 -6.81
CA LYS A 7 3.32 -15.08 -6.54
C LYS A 7 3.40 -15.55 -5.07
N PRO A 8 2.27 -15.81 -4.40
CA PRO A 8 2.27 -16.47 -3.11
C PRO A 8 2.81 -17.90 -3.27
N GLN A 9 3.56 -18.39 -2.27
CA GLN A 9 4.06 -19.77 -2.28
C GLN A 9 2.91 -20.79 -2.30
N VAL A 10 1.87 -20.54 -1.50
CA VAL A 10 0.67 -21.38 -1.45
C VAL A 10 -0.54 -20.56 -1.90
N SER A 11 -1.02 -20.83 -3.12
CA SER A 11 -2.12 -20.07 -3.72
C SER A 11 -3.45 -20.26 -2.97
N SER A 12 -3.73 -21.48 -2.50
CA SER A 12 -4.97 -21.83 -1.79
C SER A 12 -5.14 -21.06 -0.47
N LYS A 13 -4.03 -20.83 0.25
CA LYS A 13 -4.02 -20.09 1.53
C LYS A 13 -3.81 -18.58 1.35
N SER A 14 -4.07 -18.06 0.15
CA SER A 14 -3.78 -16.66 -0.19
C SER A 14 -4.96 -15.96 -0.86
N ALA A 15 -5.12 -14.68 -0.55
CA ALA A 15 -6.07 -13.79 -1.20
C ALA A 15 -5.31 -12.65 -1.90
N LYS A 16 -5.71 -12.33 -3.12
CA LYS A 16 -5.09 -11.32 -3.98
C LYS A 16 -6.08 -10.18 -4.20
N ALA A 17 -5.56 -8.94 -4.26
CA ALA A 17 -6.34 -7.79 -4.70
C ALA A 17 -5.46 -6.83 -5.50
N LYS A 18 -6.05 -6.18 -6.50
CA LYS A 18 -5.34 -5.28 -7.40
C LYS A 18 -6.25 -4.16 -7.90
N VAL A 19 -5.67 -2.99 -8.10
CA VAL A 19 -6.30 -1.85 -8.79
C VAL A 19 -5.31 -1.32 -9.84
N SER A 20 -5.79 -1.12 -11.06
CA SER A 20 -5.04 -0.49 -12.14
C SER A 20 -5.45 0.97 -12.32
N ASP A 21 -4.54 1.81 -12.83
CA ASP A 21 -4.82 3.19 -13.23
C ASP A 21 -5.47 4.04 -12.13
N LEU A 22 -5.08 3.76 -10.87
CA LEU A 22 -5.59 4.49 -9.72
C LEU A 22 -5.12 5.94 -9.81
N ARG A 23 -6.09 6.86 -9.82
CA ARG A 23 -5.84 8.31 -9.85
C ARG A 23 -5.41 8.88 -8.49
N CYS A 24 -4.45 8.22 -7.84
CA CYS A 24 -3.75 8.67 -6.63
C CYS A 24 -2.29 8.97 -6.97
N HIS A 25 -1.65 9.86 -6.21
CA HIS A 25 -0.27 10.22 -6.48
C HIS A 25 0.68 9.08 -6.10
N PHE A 26 1.37 8.51 -7.09
CA PHE A 26 2.28 7.37 -6.95
C PHE A 26 3.17 7.42 -5.70
N LYS A 27 3.95 8.50 -5.52
CA LYS A 27 4.90 8.62 -4.40
C LYS A 27 4.23 8.54 -3.02
N ASN A 28 3.02 9.08 -2.89
CA ASN A 28 2.29 9.02 -1.62
C ASN A 28 1.78 7.60 -1.39
N THR A 29 1.19 7.00 -2.43
CA THR A 29 0.67 5.64 -2.36
C THR A 29 1.77 4.63 -2.07
N PHE A 30 2.96 4.80 -2.65
CA PHE A 30 4.14 3.97 -2.39
C PHE A 30 4.51 3.94 -0.90
N GLU A 31 4.64 5.11 -0.27
CA GLU A 31 4.96 5.19 1.16
C GLU A 31 3.81 4.63 2.02
N THR A 32 2.55 4.89 1.65
CA THR A 32 1.40 4.34 2.39
C THR A 32 1.31 2.82 2.33
N ALA A 33 1.68 2.25 1.20
CA ALA A 33 1.59 0.83 0.91
C ALA A 33 2.73 0.05 1.55
N ASN A 34 3.93 0.64 1.57
CA ASN A 34 5.11 -0.02 2.15
C ASN A 34 4.99 -0.21 3.67
N VAL A 35 4.27 0.69 4.36
CA VAL A 35 4.11 0.63 5.82
C VAL A 35 3.32 -0.60 6.28
N ILE A 36 2.34 -1.05 5.50
CA ILE A 36 1.50 -2.20 5.86
C ILE A 36 2.11 -3.55 5.46
N ASN A 37 3.27 -3.53 4.79
CA ASN A 37 3.95 -4.76 4.38
C ASN A 37 4.40 -5.55 5.62
N GLY A 38 3.94 -6.80 5.74
CA GLY A 38 4.19 -7.67 6.90
C GLY A 38 3.20 -7.50 8.06
N MET A 39 2.22 -6.60 7.98
CA MET A 39 1.24 -6.42 9.05
C MET A 39 0.06 -7.40 8.96
N PRO A 40 -0.55 -7.77 10.10
CA PRO A 40 -1.88 -8.39 10.11
C PRO A 40 -2.93 -7.46 9.50
N LEU A 41 -3.91 -8.02 8.79
CA LEU A 41 -4.96 -7.27 8.08
C LEU A 41 -5.68 -6.27 9.00
N ARG A 42 -6.13 -6.74 10.17
CA ARG A 42 -6.84 -5.90 11.17
C ARG A 42 -5.99 -4.75 11.68
N LYS A 43 -4.71 -4.98 11.91
CA LYS A 43 -3.76 -3.93 12.35
C LYS A 43 -3.56 -2.88 11.26
N ALA A 44 -3.45 -3.30 10.00
CA ALA A 44 -3.35 -2.39 8.86
C ALA A 44 -4.61 -1.52 8.68
N GLN A 45 -5.80 -2.12 8.77
CA GLN A 45 -7.07 -1.37 8.72
C GLN A 45 -7.18 -0.35 9.86
N LYS A 46 -6.82 -0.75 11.09
CA LYS A 46 -6.79 0.14 12.26
C LYS A 46 -5.82 1.31 12.06
N LEU A 47 -4.60 1.04 11.58
CA LEU A 47 -3.61 2.07 11.28
C LEU A 47 -4.18 3.09 10.28
N TYR A 48 -4.79 2.65 9.18
CA TYR A 48 -5.34 3.57 8.20
C TYR A 48 -6.49 4.43 8.73
N ARG A 49 -7.36 3.89 9.59
CA ARG A 49 -8.38 4.71 10.29
C ARG A 49 -7.73 5.76 11.20
N GLN A 50 -6.68 5.40 11.94
CA GLN A 50 -5.91 6.33 12.77
C GLN A 50 -5.20 7.42 11.93
N VAL A 51 -4.70 7.08 10.75
CA VAL A 51 -4.10 8.05 9.82
C VAL A 51 -5.15 9.02 9.29
N LEU A 52 -6.36 8.56 8.98
CA LEU A 52 -7.46 9.43 8.57
C LEU A 52 -7.88 10.39 9.69
N ALA A 53 -7.84 9.94 10.94
CA ALA A 53 -8.04 10.76 12.14
C ALA A 53 -6.81 11.62 12.51
N LYS A 54 -5.71 11.54 11.74
CA LYS A 54 -4.43 12.22 11.99
C LYS A 54 -3.76 11.90 13.34
N THR A 55 -4.15 10.82 14.00
CA THR A 55 -3.56 10.41 15.29
C THR A 55 -2.24 9.68 15.12
N ARG A 56 -2.06 8.98 13.99
CA ARG A 56 -0.78 8.37 13.58
C ARG A 56 -0.41 8.78 12.18
N CYS A 57 0.87 8.93 11.89
CA CYS A 57 1.34 9.32 10.56
C CYS A 57 1.85 8.13 9.77
N ILE A 58 1.93 8.31 8.45
CA ILE A 58 2.65 7.43 7.55
C ILE A 58 4.08 7.96 7.44
N PRO A 59 5.12 7.17 7.79
CA PRO A 59 6.51 7.57 7.59
C PRO A 59 6.82 7.65 6.09
N PHE A 60 7.54 8.70 5.69
CA PHE A 60 8.02 8.85 4.31
C PHE A 60 9.52 8.55 4.30
N LYS A 61 9.92 7.43 3.67
CA LYS A 61 11.31 6.95 3.65
C LYS A 61 12.03 7.26 2.35
N ARG A 62 11.49 6.82 1.20
CA ARG A 62 12.11 6.97 -0.12
C ARG A 62 11.83 8.34 -0.71
N TYR A 63 10.57 8.75 -0.74
CA TYR A 63 10.13 10.01 -1.36
C TYR A 63 9.94 11.11 -0.31
N ASN A 64 11.02 11.47 0.40
CA ASN A 64 10.96 12.34 1.58
C ASN A 64 11.55 13.76 1.38
N GLY A 65 11.68 14.20 0.12
CA GLY A 65 12.22 15.50 -0.24
C GLY A 65 11.36 16.66 0.25
N LYS A 66 11.94 17.57 1.04
CA LYS A 66 11.29 18.75 1.64
C LYS A 66 9.97 18.44 2.36
N ILE A 67 9.84 17.25 2.95
CA ILE A 67 8.70 16.88 3.79
C ILE A 67 8.92 17.37 5.23
N GLY A 68 7.85 17.90 5.84
CA GLY A 68 7.84 18.33 7.23
C GLY A 68 8.10 17.20 8.23
N ARG A 69 8.67 17.55 9.38
CA ARG A 69 8.90 16.61 10.48
C ARG A 69 7.64 16.52 11.36
N THR A 70 7.44 15.37 11.98
CA THR A 70 6.33 15.16 12.93
C THR A 70 6.77 14.21 14.04
N ALA A 71 6.36 14.49 15.28
CA ALA A 71 6.65 13.65 16.43
C ALA A 71 6.09 12.22 16.27
N GLN A 72 4.96 12.08 15.54
CA GLN A 72 4.35 10.77 15.27
C GLN A 72 5.24 9.83 14.46
N ALA A 73 6.21 10.36 13.71
CA ALA A 73 7.12 9.53 12.92
C ALA A 73 8.13 8.77 13.79
N LYS A 74 8.32 9.18 15.06
CA LYS A 74 9.23 8.56 16.02
C LYS A 74 8.93 7.08 16.22
N GLU A 75 7.65 6.70 16.19
CA GLU A 75 7.22 5.30 16.29
C GLU A 75 7.83 4.39 15.22
N TRP A 76 8.11 4.96 14.04
CA TRP A 76 8.69 4.25 12.90
C TRP A 76 10.22 4.40 12.81
N GLY A 77 10.85 5.00 13.82
CA GLY A 77 12.27 5.37 13.79
C GLY A 77 12.57 6.43 12.71
N GLN A 78 11.60 7.28 12.37
CA GLN A 78 11.73 8.31 11.35
C GLN A 78 11.41 9.70 11.92
N THR A 79 11.89 10.75 11.26
CA THR A 79 11.56 12.13 11.64
C THR A 79 10.47 12.74 10.76
N LYS A 80 10.32 12.23 9.53
CA LYS A 80 9.41 12.76 8.50
C LYS A 80 8.21 11.83 8.32
N GLY A 81 7.02 12.42 8.28
CA GLY A 81 5.77 11.69 8.07
C GLY A 81 4.63 12.61 7.63
N ARG A 82 3.60 12.05 6.99
CA ARG A 82 2.39 12.78 6.55
C ARG A 82 1.13 11.91 6.69
N TRP A 83 -0.02 12.52 6.41
CA TRP A 83 -1.34 11.87 6.38
C TRP A 83 -1.98 11.96 4.98
N PRO A 84 -1.51 11.19 3.99
CA PRO A 84 -2.01 11.23 2.62
C PRO A 84 -3.41 10.60 2.48
N ARG A 85 -4.46 11.38 2.81
CA ARG A 85 -5.88 10.95 2.84
C ARG A 85 -6.31 10.14 1.61
N LYS A 86 -6.05 10.65 0.40
CA LYS A 86 -6.50 10.00 -0.86
C LYS A 86 -5.91 8.60 -1.04
N SER A 87 -4.61 8.45 -0.81
CA SER A 87 -3.93 7.15 -0.90
C SER A 87 -4.44 6.20 0.17
N VAL A 88 -4.66 6.67 1.41
CA VAL A 88 -5.17 5.83 2.50
C VAL A 88 -6.58 5.31 2.22
N VAL A 89 -7.49 6.15 1.72
CA VAL A 89 -8.85 5.72 1.35
C VAL A 89 -8.81 4.65 0.25
N ALA A 90 -7.98 4.86 -0.78
CA ALA A 90 -7.83 3.88 -1.86
C ALA A 90 -7.26 2.54 -1.35
N MET A 91 -6.23 2.58 -0.48
CA MET A 91 -5.66 1.38 0.12
C MET A 91 -6.65 0.66 1.05
N LEU A 92 -7.47 1.39 1.80
CA LEU A 92 -8.50 0.79 2.66
C LEU A 92 -9.57 0.09 1.84
N SER A 93 -10.00 0.67 0.72
CA SER A 93 -10.90 0.01 -0.24
C SER A 93 -10.29 -1.26 -0.82
N LEU A 94 -8.99 -1.23 -1.14
CA LEU A 94 -8.27 -2.40 -1.65
C LEU A 94 -8.16 -3.53 -0.61
N LEU A 95 -7.91 -3.18 0.65
CA LEU A 95 -7.89 -4.15 1.75
C LEU A 95 -9.26 -4.76 2.02
N LYS A 96 -10.34 -3.98 1.89
CA LYS A 96 -11.73 -4.50 2.00
C LYS A 96 -12.03 -5.51 0.89
N ASN A 97 -11.57 -5.25 -0.34
CA ASN A 97 -11.69 -6.20 -1.44
C ASN A 97 -10.87 -7.47 -1.16
N ALA A 98 -9.62 -7.34 -0.71
CA ALA A 98 -8.81 -8.50 -0.33
C ALA A 98 -9.48 -9.34 0.78
N GLU A 99 -10.09 -8.70 1.78
CA GLU A 99 -10.87 -9.36 2.84
C GLU A 99 -12.05 -10.16 2.27
N ALA A 100 -12.84 -9.56 1.38
CA ALA A 100 -13.95 -10.26 0.72
C ALA A 100 -13.46 -11.51 -0.05
N ASN A 101 -12.36 -11.38 -0.81
CA ASN A 101 -11.76 -12.50 -1.56
C ASN A 101 -11.21 -13.60 -0.65
N ALA A 102 -10.82 -13.28 0.60
CA ALA A 102 -10.41 -14.28 1.57
C ALA A 102 -11.60 -15.04 2.14
N ILE A 103 -12.69 -14.33 2.45
CA ILE A 103 -13.95 -14.93 2.94
C ILE A 103 -14.52 -15.87 1.89
N GLU A 104 -14.54 -15.46 0.62
CA GLU A 104 -15.00 -16.27 -0.50
C GLU A 104 -14.19 -17.58 -0.64
N LYS A 105 -12.90 -17.54 -0.31
CA LYS A 105 -12.01 -18.72 -0.29
C LYS A 105 -12.12 -19.57 0.98
N GLY A 106 -13.00 -19.22 1.92
CA GLY A 106 -13.13 -19.91 3.21
C GLY A 106 -11.94 -19.67 4.16
N LEU A 107 -11.15 -18.62 3.94
CA LEU A 107 -10.01 -18.27 4.79
C LEU A 107 -10.45 -17.30 5.89
N ASP A 108 -10.02 -17.54 7.13
CA ASP A 108 -10.23 -16.62 8.26
C ASP A 108 -9.47 -15.28 8.05
N PRO A 109 -10.17 -14.14 7.89
CA PRO A 109 -9.55 -12.84 7.70
C PRO A 109 -8.75 -12.33 8.91
N ASN A 110 -9.05 -12.82 10.11
CA ASN A 110 -8.39 -12.35 11.33
C ASN A 110 -6.95 -12.88 11.42
N LYS A 111 -6.69 -14.05 10.85
CA LYS A 111 -5.36 -14.68 10.78
C LYS A 111 -4.55 -14.23 9.56
N MET A 112 -5.11 -13.42 8.66
CA MET A 112 -4.44 -13.00 7.44
C MET A 112 -3.34 -11.98 7.68
N VAL A 113 -2.17 -12.23 7.08
CA VAL A 113 -1.01 -11.33 7.10
C VAL A 113 -0.71 -10.85 5.68
N ILE A 114 -0.50 -9.55 5.52
CA ILE A 114 -0.14 -8.93 4.26
C ILE A 114 1.33 -9.25 3.98
N LYS A 115 1.61 -10.06 2.95
CA LYS A 115 2.99 -10.53 2.66
C LYS A 115 3.67 -9.78 1.52
N HIS A 116 2.88 -9.18 0.64
CA HIS A 116 3.39 -8.43 -0.49
C HIS A 116 2.46 -7.27 -0.78
N VAL A 117 3.06 -6.11 -0.93
CA VAL A 117 2.41 -4.92 -1.45
C VAL A 117 3.36 -4.30 -2.44
N GLN A 118 2.85 -3.97 -3.62
CA GLN A 118 3.61 -3.29 -4.64
C GLN A 118 2.76 -2.18 -5.25
N VAL A 119 3.45 -1.08 -5.51
CA VAL A 119 2.90 0.09 -6.17
C VAL A 119 3.82 0.40 -7.33
N ASP A 120 3.26 0.44 -8.54
CA ASP A 120 3.98 0.76 -9.77
C ASP A 120 3.44 2.06 -10.37
N GLU A 121 4.26 2.74 -11.16
CA GLU A 121 3.82 3.92 -11.91
C GLU A 121 2.88 3.50 -13.05
N ALA A 122 1.76 4.22 -13.18
CA ALA A 122 0.84 4.06 -14.31
C ALA A 122 1.07 5.15 -15.35
N ALA A 123 0.48 4.98 -16.54
CA ALA A 123 0.61 5.94 -17.63
C ALA A 123 0.21 7.36 -17.19
N ARG A 124 1.10 8.34 -17.40
CA ARG A 124 0.89 9.72 -16.96
C ARG A 124 -0.08 10.43 -17.90
N MET A 125 -1.17 10.97 -17.35
CA MET A 125 -2.10 11.78 -18.13
C MET A 125 -1.59 13.23 -18.21
N ARG A 126 -1.49 13.75 -19.44
CA ARG A 126 -0.91 15.07 -19.73
C ARG A 126 -1.99 16.14 -19.87
N ARG A 127 -1.80 17.25 -19.17
CA ARG A 127 -2.50 18.53 -19.36
C ARG A 127 -1.47 19.62 -19.66
N ARG A 128 -1.94 20.81 -20.01
CA ARG A 128 -1.10 21.98 -20.30
C ARG A 128 -1.24 23.02 -19.17
N THR A 129 -0.15 23.72 -18.86
CA THR A 129 -0.16 24.93 -18.04
C THR A 129 0.47 26.06 -18.82
N TYR A 130 -0.26 27.16 -18.94
CA TYR A 130 0.26 28.41 -19.53
C TYR A 130 1.20 29.10 -18.52
N ARG A 131 2.28 29.68 -19.03
CA ARG A 131 3.35 30.32 -18.25
C ARG A 131 3.64 31.70 -18.83
N ALA A 132 4.39 32.50 -18.07
CA ALA A 132 4.83 33.83 -18.48
C ALA A 132 5.50 33.82 -19.86
N HIS A 133 5.26 34.89 -20.62
CA HIS A 133 5.77 35.10 -21.98
C HIS A 133 5.30 34.04 -22.98
N GLY A 134 4.03 33.62 -22.92
CA GLY A 134 3.41 32.71 -23.90
C GLY A 134 3.93 31.26 -23.87
N ARG A 135 4.73 30.88 -22.86
CA ARG A 135 5.27 29.52 -22.75
C ARG A 135 4.21 28.52 -22.29
N ILE A 136 4.34 27.27 -22.72
CA ILE A 136 3.47 26.15 -22.29
C ILE A 136 4.33 25.05 -21.69
N THR A 137 4.01 24.62 -20.47
CA THR A 137 4.66 23.49 -19.81
C THR A 137 3.68 22.34 -19.55
N PRO A 138 4.15 21.08 -19.48
CA PRO A 138 3.28 19.95 -19.18
C PRO A 138 2.87 19.93 -17.70
N TYR A 139 1.58 19.72 -17.45
CA TYR A 139 1.02 19.43 -16.14
C TYR A 139 0.51 18.01 -16.13
N MET A 140 1.29 17.10 -15.56
CA MET A 140 1.03 15.66 -15.63
C MET A 140 0.56 15.12 -14.28
N CYS A 141 -0.43 14.24 -14.29
CA CYS A 141 -0.67 13.41 -13.13
C CYS A 141 0.31 12.22 -13.09
N SER A 142 0.51 11.66 -11.90
CA SER A 142 1.31 10.45 -11.69
C SER A 142 0.43 9.40 -11.01
N PRO A 143 -0.44 8.71 -11.78
CA PRO A 143 -1.29 7.63 -11.28
C PRO A 143 -0.45 6.39 -10.95
N CYS A 144 -1.07 5.39 -10.33
CA CYS A 144 -0.37 4.16 -9.94
C CYS A 144 -1.19 2.90 -10.15
N HIS A 145 -0.51 1.79 -10.38
CA HIS A 145 -1.07 0.45 -10.20
C HIS A 145 -0.72 -0.03 -8.80
N VAL A 146 -1.67 -0.65 -8.11
CA VAL A 146 -1.43 -1.23 -6.77
C VAL A 146 -1.83 -2.69 -6.80
N GLN A 147 -0.93 -3.54 -6.33
CA GLN A 147 -1.19 -4.96 -6.16
C GLN A 147 -0.74 -5.43 -4.79
N LEU A 148 -1.56 -6.25 -4.15
CA LEU A 148 -1.22 -6.88 -2.88
C LEU A 148 -1.74 -8.31 -2.82
N PHE A 149 -1.07 -9.11 -1.99
CA PHE A 149 -1.60 -10.38 -1.56
C PHE A 149 -1.35 -10.59 -0.07
N MET A 150 -2.28 -11.29 0.55
CA MET A 150 -2.21 -11.72 1.92
C MET A 150 -2.27 -13.24 2.00
N THR A 151 -1.61 -13.79 3.00
CA THR A 151 -1.53 -15.23 3.23
C THR A 151 -1.85 -15.52 4.69
N GLN A 152 -2.50 -16.65 4.94
CA GLN A 152 -2.52 -17.19 6.29
C GLN A 152 -1.10 -17.70 6.64
N PRO A 153 -0.54 -17.31 7.80
CA PRO A 153 0.71 -17.87 8.26
C PRO A 153 0.56 -19.38 8.45
N GLN A 154 1.55 -20.15 8.01
CA GLN A 154 1.63 -21.57 8.33
C GLN A 154 2.08 -21.73 9.77
N GLU A 155 1.55 -22.76 10.43
CA GLU A 155 2.11 -23.22 11.70
C GLU A 155 3.55 -23.67 11.48
N ARG A 156 4.41 -23.45 12.49
CA ARG A 156 5.83 -23.78 12.42
C ARG A 156 5.95 -25.30 12.28
N VAL A 157 6.40 -25.77 11.12
CA VAL A 157 6.73 -27.18 10.91
C VAL A 157 7.99 -27.48 11.72
N PRO A 158 7.99 -28.51 12.60
CA PRO A 158 9.20 -28.91 13.31
C PRO A 158 10.26 -29.39 12.31
N VAL A 159 11.53 -29.06 12.58
CA VAL A 159 12.65 -29.47 11.74
C VAL A 159 12.71 -31.00 11.72
N PRO A 160 12.79 -31.66 10.55
CA PRO A 160 12.94 -33.10 10.51
C PRO A 160 14.23 -33.50 11.23
N LYS A 161 14.13 -34.41 12.21
CA LYS A 161 15.31 -34.99 12.86
C LYS A 161 16.02 -35.84 11.81
N SER A 162 17.28 -35.54 11.51
CA SER A 162 18.12 -36.42 10.70
C SER A 162 18.27 -37.77 11.41
N GLN A 163 17.92 -38.86 10.72
CA GLN A 163 18.25 -40.22 11.15
C GLN A 163 19.75 -40.48 10.97
#